data_AF-A0A0N1FLV3-F1
#
_entry.id   AF-A0A0N1FLV3-F1
#
_cell.length_a   1.000
_cell.length_b   1.000
_cell.length_c   1.000
_cell.angle_alpha   90.00
_cell.angle_beta   90.00
_cell.angle_gamma   90.00
#
_symmetry.space_group_name_H-M   'P 1'
#
loop_
_entity.id
_entity.type
_entity.pdbx_description
1 polymer ?
#
loop_
_entity_poly.entity_id
_entity_poly.type
_entity_poly.pdbx_seq_one_letter_code
_entity_poly.pdbx_strand_id
1 'polypeptide(L)'
;MRIAPRTVIWLNETQHYLFNAADPELGERIAADLPARLVTLERGPVLILGTIWPEHFAALAGLPATDVDDRHAQARPLLAGRDLAVTSTCRRRPGDREGHR
;
A
#
# COMPACT_ATOMS: atom_id res chain seq x y z
N MET A 1 -3.42 -15.86 13.78
CA MET A 1 -2.58 -16.16 12.59
C MET A 1 -1.26 -15.43 12.73
N ARG A 2 -0.12 -16.07 12.47
CA ARG A 2 1.22 -15.50 12.65
C ARG A 2 1.96 -15.56 11.30
N ILE A 3 2.42 -14.42 10.82
CA ILE A 3 3.20 -14.30 9.58
C ILE A 3 4.65 -14.68 9.88
N ALA A 4 5.24 -15.51 9.01
CA ALA A 4 6.61 -15.96 9.16
C ALA A 4 7.62 -14.85 8.75
N PRO A 5 8.85 -14.88 9.28
CA PRO A 5 9.94 -14.02 8.82
C PRO A 5 10.13 -14.06 7.30
N ARG A 6 10.52 -12.92 6.69
CA ARG A 6 10.86 -12.82 5.25
C ARG A 6 9.67 -13.14 4.33
N THR A 7 8.46 -12.88 4.80
CA THR A 7 7.24 -12.99 4.00
C THR A 7 7.04 -11.72 3.18
N VAL A 8 6.63 -11.88 1.92
CA VAL A 8 6.09 -10.81 1.09
C VAL A 8 4.58 -10.96 1.05
N ILE A 9 3.87 -9.89 1.43
CA ILE A 9 2.41 -9.81 1.34
C ILE A 9 2.09 -8.86 0.19
N TRP A 10 1.26 -9.32 -0.74
CA TRP A 10 0.74 -8.49 -1.81
C TRP A 10 -0.71 -8.09 -1.49
N LEU A 11 -0.94 -6.79 -1.35
CA LEU A 11 -2.26 -6.17 -1.27
C LEU A 11 -2.64 -5.64 -2.65
N ASN A 12 -3.30 -6.48 -3.45
CA ASN A 12 -3.81 -6.03 -4.74
C ASN A 12 -4.86 -4.94 -4.53
N GLU A 13 -4.68 -3.79 -5.17
CA GLU A 13 -5.63 -2.69 -5.11
C GLU A 13 -5.91 -2.25 -3.66
N THR A 14 -4.83 -1.77 -3.03
CA THR A 14 -4.75 -1.31 -1.64
C THR A 14 -5.85 -0.31 -1.27
N GLN A 15 -6.39 0.44 -2.23
CA GLN A 15 -7.54 1.31 -1.99
C GLN A 15 -8.76 0.54 -1.46
N HIS A 16 -8.99 -0.72 -1.82
CA HIS A 16 -10.13 -1.47 -1.29
C HIS A 16 -10.01 -1.80 0.20
N TYR A 17 -8.79 -1.78 0.73
CA TYR A 17 -8.52 -2.06 2.14
C TYR A 17 -8.40 -0.78 2.97
N LEU A 18 -7.84 0.28 2.40
CA LEU A 18 -7.59 1.56 3.10
C LEU A 18 -8.70 2.60 2.85
N PHE A 19 -9.36 2.52 1.70
CA PHE A 19 -10.43 3.41 1.27
C PHE A 19 -11.73 2.62 1.16
N ASN A 20 -12.33 2.32 2.31
CA ASN A 20 -13.61 1.62 2.35
C ASN A 20 -14.75 2.63 2.50
N ALA A 21 -15.51 2.83 1.41
CA ALA A 21 -16.63 3.76 1.37
C ALA A 21 -17.83 3.30 2.24
N ALA A 22 -17.96 2.00 2.52
CA ALA A 22 -19.02 1.47 3.37
C ALA A 22 -18.66 1.50 4.86
N ASP A 23 -17.37 1.48 5.19
CA ASP A 23 -16.86 1.54 6.57
C ASP A 23 -15.49 2.25 6.59
N PRO A 24 -15.48 3.60 6.68
CA PRO A 24 -14.23 4.37 6.70
C PRO A 24 -13.33 4.06 7.90
N GLU A 25 -13.90 3.68 9.04
CA GLU A 25 -13.14 3.35 10.26
C GLU A 25 -12.38 2.03 10.12
N LEU A 26 -12.90 1.07 9.33
CA LEU A 26 -12.18 -0.16 9.05
C LEU A 26 -10.85 0.09 8.34
N GLY A 27 -10.82 1.01 7.37
CA GLY A 27 -9.59 1.36 6.64
C GLY A 27 -8.52 1.91 7.57
N GLU A 28 -8.90 2.82 8.46
CA GLU A 28 -8.01 3.42 9.45
C GLU A 28 -7.52 2.42 10.50
N ARG A 29 -8.39 1.50 10.94
CA ARG A 29 -7.99 0.40 11.82
C ARG A 29 -6.99 -0.54 11.15
N ILE A 30 -7.20 -0.87 9.88
CA ILE A 30 -6.24 -1.67 9.10
C ILE A 30 -4.90 -0.93 9.00
N ALA A 31 -4.94 0.37 8.72
CA ALA A 31 -3.74 1.19 8.61
C ALA A 31 -2.96 1.32 9.92
N ALA A 32 -3.64 1.40 11.06
CA ALA A 32 -3.03 1.43 12.38
C ALA A 32 -2.40 0.07 12.79
N ASP A 33 -3.08 -1.04 12.49
CA ASP A 33 -2.66 -2.36 12.93
C ASP A 33 -1.49 -2.93 12.10
N LEU A 34 -1.40 -2.57 10.82
CA LEU A 34 -0.40 -3.10 9.89
C LEU A 34 1.05 -2.88 10.40
N PRO A 35 1.48 -1.64 10.71
CA PRO A 35 2.84 -1.39 11.17
C PRO A 35 3.11 -2.06 12.53
N ALA A 36 2.17 -1.93 13.46
CA ALA A 36 2.31 -2.46 14.81
C ALA A 36 2.50 -3.99 14.85
N ARG A 37 1.84 -4.71 13.94
CA ARG A 37 1.88 -6.18 13.90
C ARG A 37 3.05 -6.74 13.10
N LEU A 38 3.53 -6.00 12.11
CA LEU A 38 4.51 -6.50 11.13
C LEU A 38 5.94 -6.03 11.41
N VAL A 39 6.11 -4.95 12.18
CA VAL A 39 7.42 -4.46 12.64
C VAL A 39 7.73 -5.09 14.01
N THR A 40 7.98 -6.41 14.05
CA THR A 40 8.59 -7.05 15.22
C THR A 40 9.99 -7.53 14.87
N LEU A 41 11.01 -6.87 15.47
CA LEU A 41 12.44 -7.11 15.22
C LEU A 41 12.85 -8.58 15.38
N GLU A 42 12.22 -9.28 16.33
CA GLU A 42 12.42 -10.72 16.61
C GLU A 42 12.07 -11.63 15.42
N ARG A 43 11.27 -11.15 14.46
CA ARG A 43 10.67 -11.98 13.40
C ARG A 43 11.20 -11.66 12.00
N GLY A 44 12.27 -10.88 11.87
CA GLY A 44 12.82 -10.52 10.56
C GLY A 44 11.87 -9.67 9.71
N PRO A 45 12.36 -9.10 8.59
CA PRO A 45 11.58 -8.14 7.81
C PRO A 45 10.39 -8.83 7.12
N VAL A 46 9.23 -8.17 7.15
CA VAL A 46 8.07 -8.47 6.29
C VAL A 46 7.95 -7.33 5.28
N LEU A 47 7.83 -7.66 3.99
CA LEU A 47 7.56 -6.68 2.94
C LEU A 47 6.08 -6.70 2.61
N ILE A 48 5.46 -5.53 2.56
CA ILE A 48 4.10 -5.36 2.07
C ILE A 48 4.20 -4.58 0.79
N LEU A 49 3.70 -5.16 -0.30
CA LEU A 49 3.61 -4.51 -1.59
C LEU A 49 2.13 -4.26 -1.89
N GLY A 50 1.79 -3.01 -2.13
CA GLY A 50 0.45 -2.61 -2.53
C GLY A 50 0.46 -2.04 -3.95
N THR A 51 -0.60 -2.29 -4.70
CA THR A 51 -0.91 -1.49 -5.89
C THR A 51 -2.03 -0.52 -5.55
N ILE A 52 -1.95 0.73 -6.01
CA ILE A 52 -2.96 1.75 -5.73
C ILE A 52 -3.03 2.71 -6.90
N TRP A 53 -4.24 3.16 -7.25
CA TRP A 53 -4.43 4.16 -8.28
C TRP A 53 -4.00 5.55 -7.78
N PRO A 54 -3.40 6.39 -8.64
CA PRO A 54 -2.86 7.70 -8.25
C PRO A 54 -3.87 8.59 -7.50
N GLU A 55 -5.13 8.62 -7.92
CA GLU A 55 -6.21 9.40 -7.31
C GLU A 55 -6.51 8.96 -5.87
N HIS A 56 -6.50 7.65 -5.60
CA HIS A 56 -6.71 7.12 -4.26
C HIS A 56 -5.49 7.33 -3.37
N PHE A 57 -4.28 7.23 -3.95
CA PHE A 57 -3.06 7.57 -3.22
C PHE A 57 -3.07 9.05 -2.82
N ALA A 58 -3.43 9.95 -3.74
CA ALA A 58 -3.53 11.38 -3.45
C ALA A 58 -4.57 11.69 -2.37
N ALA A 59 -5.71 10.98 -2.37
CA ALA A 59 -6.73 11.15 -1.33
C ALA A 59 -6.26 10.69 0.06
N LEU A 60 -5.54 9.56 0.15
CA LEU A 60 -5.09 8.97 1.41
C LEU A 60 -3.82 9.62 1.97
N ALA A 61 -2.84 9.93 1.10
CA ALA A 61 -1.55 10.48 1.48
C ALA A 61 -1.52 12.02 1.45
N GLY A 62 -2.54 12.64 0.85
CA GLY A 62 -2.67 14.09 0.76
C GLY A 62 -2.83 14.77 2.12
N LEU A 63 -2.44 16.04 2.18
CA LEU A 63 -2.69 16.88 3.36
C LEU A 63 -4.20 17.03 3.59
N PRO A 64 -4.67 16.94 4.85
CA PRO A 64 -6.08 17.11 5.14
C PRO A 64 -6.49 18.57 4.87
N ALA A 65 -7.71 18.76 4.36
CA ALA A 65 -8.23 20.11 4.07
C ALA A 65 -8.42 20.95 5.35
N THR A 66 -8.64 20.29 6.49
CA THR A 66 -8.77 20.88 7.82
C THR A 66 -8.22 19.91 8.87
N ASP A 67 -7.45 20.42 9.84
CA ASP A 67 -6.86 19.65 10.95
C ASP A 67 -7.92 18.99 11.87
N VAL A 68 -9.16 19.48 11.82
CA VAL A 68 -10.24 19.05 12.73
C VAL A 68 -10.93 17.74 12.29
N ASP A 69 -10.74 17.29 11.04
CA ASP A 69 -11.39 16.07 10.50
C ASP A 69 -10.44 15.30 9.59
N ASP A 70 -9.29 14.90 10.13
CA ASP A 70 -8.33 14.07 9.41
C ASP A 70 -8.81 12.61 9.32
N ARG A 71 -9.64 12.34 8.32
CA ARG A 71 -10.23 11.01 8.04
C ARG A 71 -9.20 9.94 7.68
N HIS A 72 -7.95 10.31 7.42
CA HIS A 72 -6.88 9.42 6.97
C HIS A 72 -5.63 9.52 7.84
N ALA A 73 -5.79 9.82 9.12
CA ALA A 73 -4.71 10.04 10.07
C ALA A 73 -3.74 8.85 10.19
N GLN A 74 -4.22 7.61 10.06
CA GLN A 74 -3.42 6.39 10.11
C GLN A 74 -2.95 5.97 8.72
N ALA A 75 -3.78 6.12 7.69
CA ALA A 75 -3.39 5.78 6.32
C ALA A 75 -2.29 6.70 5.77
N ARG A 76 -2.29 7.99 6.11
CA ARG A 76 -1.29 8.95 5.62
C ARG A 76 0.14 8.57 5.98
N PRO A 77 0.53 8.40 7.25
CA PRO A 77 1.90 8.02 7.61
C PRO A 77 2.26 6.59 7.14
N LEU A 78 1.26 5.74 6.88
CA LEU A 78 1.49 4.42 6.30
C LEU A 78 1.97 4.51 4.85
N LEU A 79 1.50 5.50 4.08
CA LEU A 79 1.76 5.66 2.65
C LEU A 79 2.81 6.73 2.32
N ALA A 80 2.96 7.75 3.16
CA ALA A 80 3.84 8.88 2.91
C ALA A 80 5.28 8.44 2.61
N GLY A 81 5.78 8.80 1.42
CA GLY A 81 7.15 8.51 0.96
C GLY A 81 7.42 7.02 0.68
N ARG A 82 6.38 6.20 0.53
CA ARG A 82 6.49 4.74 0.29
C ARG A 82 5.85 4.32 -1.04
N ASP A 83 5.63 5.27 -1.95
CA ASP A 83 5.13 5.02 -3.29
C ASP A 83 6.24 4.85 -4.33
N LEU A 84 5.91 4.08 -5.37
CA LEU A 84 6.72 3.92 -6.56
C LEU A 84 5.80 4.08 -7.76
N ALA A 85 5.88 5.22 -8.44
CA ALA A 85 5.06 5.50 -9.61
C ALA A 85 5.43 4.57 -10.77
N VAL A 86 4.48 3.72 -11.17
CA VAL A 86 4.64 2.84 -12.34
C VAL A 86 4.09 3.57 -13.57
N THR A 87 4.99 3.98 -14.46
CA THR A 87 4.60 4.57 -15.75
C THR A 87 4.09 3.48 -16.70
N SER A 88 3.14 3.83 -17.57
CA SER A 88 2.58 2.93 -18.60
C SER A 88 3.62 2.41 -19.62
N THR A 89 4.82 3.01 -19.66
CA THR A 89 5.90 2.57 -20.54
C THR A 89 6.69 1.43 -19.93
N CYS A 90 6.25 0.19 -20.19
CA CYS A 90 7.11 -0.98 -20.05
C CYS A 90 8.05 -1.03 -21.26
N ARG A 91 9.30 -0.57 -21.10
CA ARG A 91 10.30 -0.68 -22.18
C ARG A 91 10.70 -2.15 -22.31
N ARG A 92 10.16 -2.84 -23.33
CA ARG A 92 10.69 -4.15 -23.76
C ARG A 92 12.17 -3.99 -24.05
N ARG A 93 13.03 -4.85 -23.48
CA ARG A 93 14.46 -4.85 -23.84
C ARG A 93 14.55 -5.27 -25.31
N PRO A 94 15.30 -4.56 -26.17
CA PRO A 94 15.53 -5.02 -27.53
C PRO A 94 16.35 -6.33 -27.46
N GLY A 95 15.68 -7.47 -27.66
CA GLY A 95 16.30 -8.79 -27.59
C GLY A 95 15.37 -9.97 -27.27
N ASP A 96 14.17 -9.71 -26.71
CA ASP A 96 13.19 -10.76 -26.43
C ASP A 96 12.59 -11.29 -27.76
N ARG A 97 13.23 -12.30 -28.34
CA ARG A 97 12.72 -13.01 -29.53
C ARG A 97 11.52 -13.85 -29.13
N GLU A 98 10.41 -13.62 -29.83
CA GLU A 98 9.21 -14.46 -29.83
C GLU A 98 9.61 -15.88 -30.29
N GLY A 99 9.72 -16.82 -29.35
CA GLY A 99 9.86 -18.24 -29.66
C GLY A 99 8.50 -18.79 -30.08
N HIS A 100 8.10 -18.61 -31.33
CA HIS A 100 7.03 -19.38 -31.94
C HIS A 100 7.49 -20.83 -32.15
N ARG A 101 6.80 -21.77 -31.52
CA ARG A 101 6.56 -23.12 -32.03
C ARG A 101 5.14 -23.53 -31.71
#